data_AF-A0A9E2MES6-F1
#
_entry.id   AF-A0A9E2MES6-F1
#
_cell.length_a   1.000
_cell.length_b   1.000
_cell.length_c   1.000
_cell.angle_alpha   90.00
_cell.angle_beta   90.00
_cell.angle_gamma   90.00
#
_symmetry.space_group_name_H-M   'P 1'
#
loop_
_entity.id
_entity.type
_entity.pdbx_description
1 polymer ?
#
loop_
_entity_poly.entity_id
_entity_poly.type
_entity_poly.pdbx_seq_one_letter_code
_entity_poly.pdbx_strand_id
1 'polypeptide(L)'
;MKGTMNITYKILCNNDTDMTIRMEDLLMNEKIVKAIKSEFGKGLRNIALSSDDKEALMVLATEKELYNFEVSKNDFADLLELAEENAKGRKLFKKDCDRVEIVDIETL
;
A
#
# COMPACT_ATOMS: atom_id res chain seq x y z
N MET A 1 -3.46 35.54 -6.33
CA MET A 1 -2.13 34.90 -6.40
C MET A 1 -2.34 33.54 -7.06
N LYS A 2 -1.66 33.25 -8.18
CA LYS A 2 -1.75 31.93 -8.84
C LYS A 2 -0.95 30.94 -8.01
N GLY A 3 -1.60 30.29 -7.07
CA GLY A 3 -0.96 29.18 -6.35
C GLY A 3 -1.13 27.89 -7.14
N THR A 4 -0.11 27.03 -7.08
CA THR A 4 -0.14 25.69 -7.64
C THR A 4 -0.24 24.67 -6.51
N MET A 5 -0.64 23.45 -6.86
CA MET A 5 -0.64 22.30 -5.97
C MET A 5 0.10 21.16 -6.67
N ASN A 6 0.89 20.43 -5.92
CA ASN A 6 1.47 19.17 -6.35
C ASN A 6 0.59 18.04 -5.83
N ILE A 7 0.11 17.19 -6.73
CA ILE A 7 -0.81 16.09 -6.42
C ILE A 7 -0.06 14.79 -6.58
N THR A 8 -0.08 13.96 -5.53
CA THR A 8 0.46 12.61 -5.57
C THR A 8 -0.68 11.60 -5.61
N TYR A 9 -0.65 10.70 -6.57
CA TYR A 9 -1.65 9.66 -6.73
C TYR A 9 -1.00 8.31 -7.04
N LYS A 10 -1.77 7.24 -6.85
CA LYS A 10 -1.38 5.88 -7.24
C LYS A 10 -2.49 5.23 -8.08
N ILE A 11 -2.11 4.26 -8.90
CA ILE A 11 -3.08 3.48 -9.69
C ILE A 11 -3.68 2.37 -8.81
N LEU A 12 -4.99 2.19 -8.91
CA LEU A 12 -5.70 1.07 -8.32
C LEU A 12 -6.02 0.02 -9.39
N CYS A 13 -5.80 -1.24 -9.03
CA CYS A 13 -6.08 -2.41 -9.83
C CYS A 13 -7.08 -3.31 -9.09
N ASN A 14 -7.91 -4.03 -9.83
CA ASN A 14 -8.93 -4.92 -9.26
C ASN A 14 -8.33 -6.06 -8.42
N ASN A 15 -7.08 -6.43 -8.68
CA ASN A 15 -6.35 -7.49 -7.98
C ASN A 15 -5.42 -6.97 -6.88
N ASP A 16 -5.53 -5.70 -6.51
CA ASP A 16 -4.75 -5.18 -5.39
C ASP A 16 -5.11 -5.92 -4.11
N THR A 17 -4.08 -6.36 -3.40
CA THR A 17 -4.24 -6.98 -2.09
C THR A 17 -4.01 -5.91 -1.03
N ASP A 18 -4.91 -5.86 -0.05
CA ASP A 18 -4.71 -5.17 1.21
C ASP A 18 -5.30 -6.07 2.29
N MET A 19 -4.42 -6.87 2.92
CA MET A 19 -4.81 -7.86 3.90
C MET A 19 -4.11 -7.54 5.21
N THR A 20 -4.91 -7.36 6.25
CA THR A 20 -4.41 -7.27 7.62
C THR A 20 -4.54 -8.63 8.29
N ILE A 21 -3.46 -9.08 8.92
CA ILE A 21 -3.35 -10.37 9.62
C ILE A 21 -2.91 -10.09 11.05
N ARG A 22 -3.61 -10.65 12.05
CA ARG A 22 -3.18 -10.52 13.44
C ARG A 22 -1.97 -11.42 13.69
N MET A 23 -1.04 -10.96 14.52
CA MET A 23 0.12 -11.77 14.89
C MET A 23 -0.28 -13.07 15.61
N GLU A 24 -1.38 -13.06 16.37
CA GLU A 24 -1.90 -14.28 17.00
C GLU A 24 -2.28 -15.35 15.96
N ASP A 25 -2.94 -14.97 14.85
CA ASP A 25 -3.32 -15.90 13.78
C ASP A 25 -2.08 -16.53 13.11
N LEU A 26 -1.02 -15.74 12.93
CA LEU A 26 0.25 -16.21 12.38
C LEU A 26 0.95 -17.20 13.33
N LEU A 27 0.91 -16.93 14.64
CA LEU A 27 1.52 -17.79 15.67
C LEU A 27 0.70 -19.06 15.95
N MET A 28 -0.59 -19.09 15.62
CA MET A 28 -1.41 -20.31 15.67
C MET A 28 -1.20 -21.21 14.44
N ASN A 29 -0.61 -20.70 13.36
CA ASN A 29 -0.37 -21.46 12.15
C ASN A 29 0.89 -22.33 12.24
N GLU A 30 0.73 -23.65 12.28
CA GLU A 30 1.83 -24.60 12.41
C GLU A 30 2.89 -24.47 11.32
N LYS A 31 2.50 -24.19 10.07
CA LYS A 31 3.45 -24.05 8.95
C LYS A 31 4.34 -22.82 9.15
N ILE A 32 3.75 -21.71 9.58
CA ILE A 32 4.47 -20.45 9.84
C ILE A 32 5.39 -20.63 11.05
N VAL A 33 4.88 -21.17 12.16
CA VAL A 33 5.67 -21.46 13.36
C VAL A 33 6.85 -22.36 13.02
N LYS A 34 6.64 -23.42 12.24
CA LYS A 34 7.70 -24.33 11.82
C LYS A 34 8.74 -23.63 10.94
N ALA A 35 8.31 -22.80 9.99
CA ALA A 35 9.20 -22.03 9.12
C ALA A 35 10.08 -21.06 9.90
N ILE A 36 9.49 -20.30 10.84
CA ILE A 36 10.24 -19.38 11.72
C ILE A 36 11.26 -20.17 12.55
N LYS A 37 10.84 -21.29 13.16
CA LYS A 37 11.74 -22.13 13.98
C LYS A 37 12.87 -22.75 13.15
N SER A 38 12.61 -23.18 11.92
CA SER A 38 13.65 -23.76 11.06
C SER A 38 14.66 -22.73 10.59
N GLU A 39 14.21 -21.51 10.31
CA GLU A 39 15.06 -20.44 9.79
C GLU A 39 15.87 -19.79 10.92
N PHE A 40 15.20 -19.39 12.01
CA PHE A 40 15.81 -18.57 13.07
C PHE A 40 16.16 -19.35 14.34
N GLY A 41 15.61 -20.56 14.52
CA GLY A 41 15.82 -21.41 15.70
C GLY A 41 16.80 -22.57 15.48
N LYS A 42 17.60 -22.53 14.41
CA LYS A 42 18.44 -23.66 14.00
C LYS A 42 19.46 -24.02 15.09
N GLY A 43 19.50 -25.30 15.47
CA GLY A 43 20.40 -25.82 16.51
C GLY A 43 19.88 -25.65 17.94
N LEU A 44 18.77 -24.94 18.12
CA LEU A 44 18.12 -24.79 19.42
C LEU A 44 17.06 -25.89 19.62
N ARG A 45 16.94 -26.39 20.85
CA ARG A 45 15.90 -27.35 21.25
C ARG A 45 14.87 -26.64 22.12
N ASN A 46 13.64 -27.12 22.12
CA ASN A 46 12.56 -26.65 23.01
C ASN A 46 12.24 -25.15 22.90
N ILE A 47 12.21 -24.61 21.68
CA ILE A 47 11.90 -23.20 21.43
C ILE A 47 10.37 -22.96 21.33
N ALA A 48 9.90 -21.91 21.99
CA ALA A 48 8.54 -21.37 21.87
C ALA A 48 8.59 -20.00 21.17
N LEU A 49 7.53 -19.68 20.43
CA LEU A 49 7.35 -18.35 19.83
C LEU A 49 6.26 -17.62 20.60
N SER A 50 6.49 -16.35 20.89
CA SER A 50 5.54 -15.47 21.58
C SER A 50 5.73 -14.04 21.08
N SER A 51 4.63 -13.31 20.98
CA SER A 51 4.62 -11.86 20.77
C SER A 51 4.31 -11.17 22.11
N ASP A 52 4.89 -10.00 22.35
CA ASP A 52 4.55 -9.12 23.48
C ASP A 52 3.17 -8.48 23.27
N ASP A 53 2.86 -8.14 22.03
CA ASP A 53 1.54 -7.69 21.60
C ASP A 53 0.89 -8.72 20.67
N LYS A 54 -0.25 -9.26 21.11
CA LYS A 54 -1.06 -10.20 20.33
C LYS A 54 -1.97 -9.50 19.32
N GLU A 55 -2.31 -8.24 19.58
CA GLU A 55 -3.08 -7.40 18.68
C GLU A 55 -2.20 -6.72 17.61
N ALA A 56 -0.89 -6.97 17.64
CA ALA A 56 0.02 -6.53 16.59
C ALA A 56 -0.49 -7.00 15.22
N LEU A 57 -0.50 -6.08 14.27
CA LEU A 57 -1.04 -6.28 12.93
C LEU A 57 0.11 -6.38 11.92
N MET A 58 0.10 -7.45 11.12
CA MET A 58 0.89 -7.56 9.90
C MET A 58 0.03 -7.16 8.71
N VAL A 59 0.52 -6.23 7.89
CA VAL A 59 -0.17 -5.80 6.67
C VAL A 59 0.56 -6.41 5.47
N LEU A 60 -0.20 -7.14 4.65
CA LEU A 60 0.22 -7.62 3.34
C LEU A 60 -0.52 -6.80 2.29
N ALA A 61 0.16 -5.82 1.72
CA ALA A 61 -0.41 -4.94 0.72
C ALA A 61 0.41 -4.97 -0.58
N THR A 62 -0.26 -4.78 -1.73
CA THR A 62 0.41 -4.56 -3.01
C THR A 62 1.22 -3.26 -2.96
N GLU A 63 2.53 -3.35 -3.19
CA GLU A 63 3.36 -2.15 -3.37
C GLU A 63 2.94 -1.40 -4.63
N LYS A 64 2.73 -0.09 -4.50
CA LYS A 64 2.26 0.77 -5.59
C LYS A 64 3.24 1.88 -5.86
N GLU A 65 3.46 2.12 -7.14
CA GLU A 65 4.21 3.29 -7.60
C GLU A 65 3.36 4.55 -7.38
N LEU A 66 4.01 5.61 -6.88
CA LEU A 66 3.39 6.91 -6.69
C LEU A 66 3.78 7.82 -7.86
N TYR A 67 2.80 8.51 -8.40
CA TYR A 67 2.96 9.46 -9.49
C TYR A 67 2.56 10.84 -9.01
N ASN A 68 3.26 11.87 -9.51
CA ASN A 68 2.93 13.25 -9.19
C ASN A 68 2.76 14.12 -10.44
N PHE A 69 2.00 15.19 -10.26
CA PHE A 69 1.80 16.25 -11.23
C PHE A 69 1.33 17.54 -10.57
N GLU A 70 1.61 18.68 -11.22
CA GLU A 70 1.20 19.99 -10.73
C GLU A 70 -0.12 20.43 -11.37
N VAL A 71 -0.96 21.08 -10.57
CA VAL A 71 -2.25 21.65 -10.97
C VAL A 71 -2.43 23.05 -10.39
N SER A 72 -3.36 23.83 -10.93
CA SER A 72 -3.74 25.12 -10.36
C SER A 72 -4.57 24.92 -9.10
N LYS A 73 -4.40 25.78 -8.08
CA LYS A 73 -5.28 25.80 -6.89
C LYS A 73 -6.77 25.97 -7.22
N ASN A 74 -7.07 26.57 -8.36
CA ASN A 74 -8.45 26.77 -8.79
C ASN A 74 -9.13 25.47 -9.25
N ASP A 75 -8.35 24.44 -9.58
CA ASP A 75 -8.85 23.18 -10.13
C ASP A 75 -9.02 22.11 -9.03
N PHE A 76 -9.10 22.53 -7.76
CA PHE A 76 -9.23 21.64 -6.61
C PHE A 76 -10.46 20.73 -6.67
N ALA A 77 -11.55 21.20 -7.29
CA ALA A 77 -12.78 20.41 -7.43
C ALA A 77 -12.60 19.21 -8.39
N ASP A 78 -11.65 19.30 -9.33
CA ASP A 78 -11.50 18.38 -10.45
C ASP A 78 -10.25 17.49 -10.30
N LEU A 79 -9.61 17.47 -9.13
CA LEU A 79 -8.33 16.78 -8.90
C LEU A 79 -8.33 15.30 -9.29
N LEU A 80 -9.43 14.60 -9.02
CA LEU A 80 -9.53 13.18 -9.35
C LEU A 80 -9.57 12.98 -10.86
N GLU A 81 -10.36 13.79 -11.57
CA GLU A 81 -10.46 13.75 -13.03
C GLU A 81 -9.12 14.12 -13.67
N LEU A 82 -8.46 15.18 -13.19
CA LEU A 82 -7.14 15.58 -13.63
C LEU A 82 -6.07 14.50 -13.40
N ALA A 83 -6.14 13.77 -12.28
CA ALA A 83 -5.24 12.66 -12.00
C ALA A 83 -5.49 11.47 -12.95
N GLU A 84 -6.75 11.16 -13.25
CA GLU A 84 -7.10 10.14 -14.24
C GLU A 84 -6.67 10.52 -15.65
N GLU A 85 -6.84 11.78 -16.05
CA GLU A 85 -6.36 12.31 -17.33
C GLU A 85 -4.84 12.24 -17.42
N ASN A 86 -4.13 12.62 -16.35
CA ASN A 86 -2.68 12.50 -16.27
C ASN A 86 -2.24 11.04 -16.45
N ALA A 87 -2.89 10.12 -15.74
CA ALA A 87 -2.64 8.69 -15.84
C ALA A 87 -2.92 8.12 -17.25
N LYS A 88 -4.01 8.54 -17.90
CA LYS A 88 -4.33 8.19 -19.30
C LYS A 88 -3.28 8.73 -20.25
N GLY A 89 -2.92 10.00 -20.13
CA GLY A 89 -1.92 10.66 -20.97
C GLY A 89 -0.54 10.00 -20.87
N ARG A 90 -0.17 9.53 -19.68
CA ARG A 90 1.07 8.78 -19.40
C ARG A 90 0.96 7.28 -19.69
N LYS A 91 -0.21 6.76 -20.09
CA LYS A 91 -0.48 5.33 -20.35
C LYS A 91 -0.17 4.42 -19.15
N LEU A 92 -0.50 4.88 -17.94
CA LEU A 92 -0.23 4.15 -16.69
C LEU A 92 -1.24 3.03 -16.42
N PHE A 93 -2.44 3.13 -16.98
CA PHE A 93 -3.47 2.10 -16.86
C PHE A 93 -3.07 0.83 -17.61
N LYS A 94 -2.92 -0.26 -16.85
CA LYS A 94 -2.69 -1.61 -17.35
C LYS A 94 -4.00 -2.40 -17.32
N LYS A 95 -3.97 -3.64 -17.82
CA LYS A 95 -5.13 -4.53 -17.76
C LYS A 95 -5.61 -4.66 -16.31
N ASP A 96 -6.91 -4.48 -16.10
CA ASP A 96 -7.58 -4.53 -14.79
C ASP A 96 -7.18 -3.41 -13.80
N CYS A 97 -6.58 -2.33 -14.30
CA CYS A 97 -6.28 -1.11 -13.54
C CYS A 97 -6.89 0.10 -14.25
N ASP A 98 -7.93 0.71 -13.67
CA ASP A 98 -8.73 1.76 -14.30
C ASP A 98 -9.06 2.94 -13.37
N ARG A 99 -8.59 2.90 -12.12
CA ARG A 99 -8.87 3.91 -11.10
C ARG A 99 -7.60 4.49 -10.55
N VAL A 100 -7.70 5.71 -10.03
CA VAL A 100 -6.62 6.37 -9.28
C VAL A 100 -7.08 6.67 -7.86
N GLU A 101 -6.14 6.70 -6.93
CA GLU A 101 -6.35 7.19 -5.57
C GLU A 101 -5.36 8.33 -5.32
N ILE A 102 -5.88 9.48 -4.90
CA ILE A 102 -5.05 10.60 -4.44
C ILE A 102 -4.53 10.24 -3.06
N VAL A 103 -3.21 10.27 -2.92
CA VAL A 103 -2.49 9.94 -1.68
C VAL A 103 -2.10 11.20 -0.92
N ASP A 104 -1.74 12.26 -1.64
CA ASP A 104 -1.28 13.50 -1.03
C ASP A 104 -1.52 14.72 -1.93
N ILE A 105 -1.69 15.88 -1.29
CA ILE A 105 -1.92 17.17 -1.92
C ILE A 105 -1.08 18.21 -1.19
N GLU A 106 -0.02 18.68 -1.85
CA GLU A 106 0.85 19.72 -1.33
C GLU A 106 0.58 21.04 -2.03
N THR A 107 0.39 22.10 -1.25
CA THR A 107 0.22 23.46 -1.76
C THR A 107 1.60 24.12 -1.90
N LEU A 108 1.90 24.64 -3.10
CA LEU A 108 3.09 25.44 -3.41
C LEU A 108 2.80 26.96 -3.34
#